data_AF-A0AAN6VKY8-F1
#
_entry.id   AF-A0AAN6VKY8-F1
#
_cell.length_a   1.000
_cell.length_b   1.000
_cell.length_c   1.000
_cell.angle_alpha   90.00
_cell.angle_beta   90.00
_cell.angle_gamma   90.00
#
_symmetry.space_group_name_H-M   'P 1'
#
loop_
_entity.id
_entity.type
_entity.pdbx_description
1 polymer ?
#
loop_
_entity_poly.entity_id
_entity_poly.type
_entity_poly.pdbx_seq_one_letter_code
_entity_poly.pdbx_strand_id
1 'polypeptide(L)'
;MSSRFVSAGAIDATTGEAAATTTTAPTPSTTTSSTATTATTATTAKQAEWAAVTAQLETDRRLRDEARRQREQGGTEEKSLYDTLQANKAAKQAAFDEAHRLRNQFRALDDDEVDFLEEVREKKRREEAEARREVERGLEEFRRRAAGVF
;
A
#
# COMPACT_ATOMS: atom_id res chain seq x y z
N MET A 1 5.54 20.00 44.91
CA MET A 1 4.74 18.95 44.25
C MET A 1 5.61 17.71 44.12
N SER A 2 5.39 16.71 44.97
CA SER A 2 6.22 15.50 45.06
C SER A 2 5.88 14.53 43.93
N SER A 3 6.81 14.30 43.01
CA SER A 3 6.68 13.26 41.97
C SER A 3 6.64 11.87 42.61
N ARG A 4 5.57 11.12 42.35
CA ARG A 4 5.41 9.70 42.73
C ARG A 4 5.77 8.81 41.55
N PHE A 5 7.00 8.91 41.05
CA PHE A 5 7.47 7.95 40.05
C PHE A 5 7.76 6.62 40.75
N VAL A 6 6.88 5.64 40.56
CA VAL A 6 7.07 4.25 40.99
C VAL A 6 7.69 3.51 39.79
N SER A 7 8.93 3.04 39.94
CA SER A 7 9.59 2.22 38.92
C SER A 7 8.84 0.90 38.77
N ALA A 8 8.17 0.70 37.64
CA ALA A 8 7.72 -0.62 37.23
C ALA A 8 8.96 -1.52 37.03
N GLY A 9 8.97 -2.69 37.67
CA GLY A 9 10.04 -3.66 37.56
C GLY A 9 10.28 -4.09 36.10
N ALA A 10 11.52 -4.49 35.81
CA ALA A 10 11.87 -5.02 34.49
C ALA A 10 11.16 -6.37 34.28
N ILE A 11 10.48 -6.49 33.14
CA ILE A 11 9.86 -7.73 32.64
C ILE A 11 10.74 -8.29 31.53
N ASP A 12 10.98 -9.60 31.58
CA ASP A 12 11.79 -10.29 30.57
C ASP A 12 10.94 -10.55 29.31
N ALA A 13 11.42 -10.09 28.15
CA ALA A 13 10.60 -9.95 26.94
C ALA A 13 10.16 -11.28 26.30
N THR A 14 10.73 -12.40 26.72
CA THR A 14 10.45 -13.73 26.16
C THR A 14 9.48 -14.55 26.99
N THR A 15 9.31 -14.23 28.27
CA THR A 15 8.55 -15.08 29.22
C THR A 15 7.45 -14.32 29.96
N GLY A 16 7.44 -12.98 29.94
CA GLY A 16 6.35 -12.16 30.46
C GLY A 16 6.17 -12.17 31.98
N GLU A 17 7.11 -12.74 32.73
CA GLU A 17 7.04 -12.78 34.21
C GLU A 17 7.89 -11.67 34.86
N ALA A 18 7.46 -11.20 36.03
CA ALA A 18 8.09 -10.10 36.74
C ALA A 18 9.39 -10.57 37.42
N ALA A 19 10.54 -9.95 37.07
CA ALA A 19 11.83 -10.28 37.67
C ALA A 19 11.85 -9.85 39.15
N ALA A 20 11.79 -10.83 40.06
CA ALA A 20 11.95 -10.60 41.49
C ALA A 20 13.38 -10.15 41.82
N THR A 21 13.51 -8.93 42.34
CA THR A 21 14.75 -8.38 42.89
C THR A 21 15.15 -9.10 44.18
N THR A 22 16.16 -9.97 44.11
CA THR A 22 16.89 -10.40 45.32
C THR A 22 18.12 -9.54 45.50
N THR A 23 18.01 -8.62 46.46
CA THR A 23 19.13 -7.97 47.16
C THR A 23 20.14 -9.02 47.60
N THR A 24 21.37 -8.99 47.06
CA THR A 24 22.55 -9.49 47.77
C THR A 24 23.81 -8.84 47.19
N ALA A 25 24.37 -7.88 47.93
CA ALA A 25 25.79 -7.58 47.84
C ALA A 25 26.56 -8.78 48.42
N PRO A 26 27.64 -9.23 47.76
CA PRO A 26 28.91 -9.32 48.49
C PRO A 26 30.12 -8.90 47.65
N THR A 27 30.93 -8.02 48.26
CA THR A 27 32.41 -7.92 48.25
C THR A 27 33.23 -8.29 46.98
N PRO A 28 34.13 -7.41 46.50
CA PRO A 28 35.11 -7.75 45.47
C PRO A 28 36.30 -8.50 46.08
N SER A 29 36.40 -9.81 45.81
CA SER A 29 37.62 -10.58 46.07
C SER A 29 38.57 -10.53 44.87
N THR A 30 39.75 -10.00 45.14
CA THR A 30 40.97 -9.98 44.33
C THR A 30 41.42 -11.38 43.90
N THR A 31 42.19 -11.43 42.79
CA THR A 31 43.02 -12.56 42.28
C THR A 31 42.22 -13.51 41.37
N THR A 32 42.52 -13.68 40.08
CA THR A 32 43.80 -14.17 39.55
C THR A 32 44.02 -13.71 38.10
N SER A 33 45.16 -13.07 37.89
CA SER A 33 45.69 -12.62 36.62
C SER A 33 46.29 -13.80 35.85
N SER A 34 45.58 -14.32 34.84
CA SER A 34 46.21 -15.17 33.81
C SER A 34 45.28 -15.41 32.60
N THR A 35 44.92 -14.36 31.86
CA THR A 35 44.44 -14.45 30.46
C THR A 35 44.65 -13.13 29.70
N ALA A 36 45.85 -12.55 29.79
CA ALA A 36 46.10 -11.21 29.25
C ALA A 36 46.15 -11.16 27.71
N THR A 37 46.47 -12.26 27.02
CA THR A 37 46.71 -12.22 25.56
C THR A 37 45.45 -12.37 24.72
N THR A 38 44.44 -13.12 25.19
CA THR A 38 43.16 -13.29 24.49
C THR A 38 42.18 -12.15 24.80
N ALA A 39 42.31 -11.53 25.98
CA ALA A 39 41.46 -10.42 26.40
C ALA A 39 41.70 -9.14 25.58
N THR A 40 42.95 -8.83 25.22
CA THR A 40 43.26 -7.62 24.44
C THR A 40 42.68 -7.68 23.03
N THR A 41 42.80 -8.83 22.33
CA THR A 41 42.22 -9.01 20.99
C THR A 41 40.70 -8.96 21.02
N ALA A 42 40.07 -9.56 22.04
CA ALA A 42 38.63 -9.51 22.23
C ALA A 42 38.12 -8.08 22.54
N THR A 43 38.87 -7.29 23.32
CA THR A 43 38.53 -5.88 23.58
C THR A 43 38.67 -5.02 22.33
N THR A 44 39.69 -5.24 21.50
CA THR A 44 39.87 -4.51 20.23
C THR A 44 38.78 -4.85 19.22
N ALA A 45 38.40 -6.13 19.11
CA ALA A 45 37.29 -6.56 18.26
C ALA A 45 35.96 -5.91 18.70
N LYS A 46 35.67 -5.93 20.00
CA LYS A 46 34.50 -5.27 20.58
C LYS A 46 34.54 -3.75 20.34
N GLN A 47 35.69 -3.10 20.49
CA GLN A 47 35.85 -1.66 20.20
C GLN A 47 35.60 -1.34 18.72
N ALA A 48 36.04 -2.19 17.80
CA ALA A 48 35.76 -2.04 16.37
C ALA A 48 34.27 -2.19 16.04
N GLU A 49 33.59 -3.15 16.68
CA GLU A 49 32.14 -3.31 16.56
C GLU A 49 31.37 -2.10 17.11
N TRP A 50 31.78 -1.56 18.27
CA TRP A 50 31.18 -0.34 18.81
C TRP A 50 31.40 0.86 17.88
N ALA A 51 32.59 1.01 17.31
CA ALA A 51 32.90 2.08 16.36
C ALA A 51 32.04 1.99 15.09
N ALA A 52 31.81 0.77 14.58
CA ALA A 52 30.94 0.53 13.43
C ALA A 52 29.47 0.87 13.73
N VAL A 53 28.95 0.47 14.90
CA VAL A 53 27.59 0.79 15.34
C VAL A 53 27.40 2.30 15.52
N THR A 54 28.38 3.01 16.10
CA THR A 54 28.31 4.48 16.22
C THR A 54 28.32 5.16 14.86
N ALA A 55 29.13 4.68 13.92
CA ALA A 55 29.16 5.21 12.57
C ALA A 55 27.81 5.03 11.86
N GLN A 56 27.15 3.87 12.01
CA GLN A 56 25.82 3.62 11.47
C GLN A 56 24.75 4.53 12.09
N LEU A 57 24.79 4.75 13.41
CA LEU A 57 23.86 5.67 14.07
C LEU A 57 24.07 7.12 13.62
N GLU A 58 25.32 7.52 13.36
CA GLU A 58 25.63 8.84 12.81
C GLU A 58 25.15 9.00 11.37
N THR A 59 25.29 7.98 10.52
CA THR A 59 24.75 8.01 9.16
C THR A 59 23.22 8.10 9.17
N ASP A 60 22.57 7.35 10.04
CA ASP A 60 21.10 7.40 10.20
C ASP A 60 20.62 8.76 10.70
N ARG A 61 21.34 9.37 11.65
CA ARG A 61 21.05 10.74 12.10
C ARG A 61 21.24 11.76 10.98
N ARG A 62 22.34 11.67 10.22
CA ARG A 62 22.60 12.55 9.07
C ARG A 62 21.54 12.43 8.01
N LEU A 63 21.13 11.20 7.64
CA LEU A 63 20.05 10.97 6.68
C LEU A 63 18.71 11.55 7.15
N ARG A 64 18.39 11.43 8.44
CA ARG A 64 17.18 12.04 9.03
C ARG A 64 17.23 13.56 9.01
N ASP A 65 18.37 14.14 9.35
CA ASP A 65 18.58 15.58 9.35
C ASP A 65 18.60 16.15 7.93
N GLU A 66 19.18 15.45 6.97
CA GLU A 66 19.15 15.79 5.54
C GLU A 66 17.74 15.68 4.99
N ALA A 67 16.96 14.65 5.34
CA ALA A 67 15.56 14.56 4.96
C ALA A 67 14.69 15.65 5.60
N ARG A 68 15.03 16.11 6.81
CA ARG A 68 14.39 17.26 7.48
C ARG A 68 14.76 18.57 6.78
N ARG A 69 16.04 18.76 6.46
CA ARG A 69 16.53 19.93 5.72
C ARG A 69 16.02 19.97 4.29
N GLN A 70 15.90 18.87 3.58
CA GLN A 70 15.34 18.83 2.24
C GLN A 70 13.86 19.22 2.23
N ARG A 71 13.12 18.87 3.30
CA ARG A 71 11.75 19.37 3.52
C ARG A 71 11.73 20.87 3.78
N GLU A 72 12.64 21.37 4.63
CA GLU A 72 12.73 22.80 4.99
C GLU A 72 13.32 23.70 3.88
N GLN A 73 14.21 23.16 3.03
CA GLN A 73 14.90 23.87 1.95
C GLN A 73 14.17 23.72 0.60
N GLY A 74 13.20 22.82 0.50
CA GLY A 74 12.29 22.70 -0.63
C GLY A 74 11.29 23.84 -0.68
N GLY A 75 11.78 25.07 -0.90
CA GLY A 75 11.01 26.31 -1.06
C GLY A 75 10.23 26.41 -2.37
N THR A 76 9.56 25.34 -2.78
CA THR A 76 8.64 25.33 -3.92
C THR A 76 7.39 24.58 -3.50
N GLU A 77 6.40 25.35 -3.05
CA GLU A 77 5.03 24.91 -2.75
C GLU A 77 4.98 23.52 -2.12
N GLU A 78 5.31 23.44 -0.82
CA GLU A 78 4.85 22.31 -0.01
C GLU A 78 3.38 22.11 -0.36
N LYS A 79 3.06 21.03 -1.10
CA LYS A 79 1.70 20.75 -1.57
C LYS A 79 0.76 21.08 -0.43
N SER A 80 -0.14 22.03 -0.66
CA SER A 80 -0.97 22.53 0.42
C SER A 80 -1.61 21.32 1.11
N LEU A 81 -1.82 21.40 2.42
CA LEU A 81 -2.49 20.32 3.14
C LEU A 81 -3.78 19.92 2.41
N TYR A 82 -4.46 20.90 1.81
CA TYR A 82 -5.59 20.70 0.89
C TYR A 82 -5.26 19.79 -0.31
N ASP A 83 -4.19 20.08 -1.07
CA ASP A 83 -3.79 19.28 -2.23
C ASP A 83 -3.37 17.86 -1.83
N THR A 84 -2.69 17.74 -0.69
CA THR A 84 -2.29 16.44 -0.13
C THR A 84 -3.51 15.61 0.28
N LEU A 85 -4.50 16.22 0.94
CA LEU A 85 -5.76 15.58 1.32
C LEU A 85 -6.58 15.21 0.07
N GLN A 86 -6.64 16.09 -0.91
CA GLN A 86 -7.35 15.84 -2.17
C GLN A 86 -6.70 14.69 -2.94
N ALA A 87 -5.37 14.65 -3.02
CA ALA A 87 -4.63 13.53 -3.59
C ALA A 87 -4.86 12.23 -2.82
N ASN A 88 -4.92 12.26 -1.48
CA ASN A 88 -5.19 11.08 -0.67
C ASN A 88 -6.63 10.57 -0.85
N LYS A 89 -7.60 11.47 -0.95
CA LYS A 89 -8.99 11.15 -1.26
C LYS A 89 -9.12 10.55 -2.65
N ALA A 90 -8.50 11.17 -3.65
CA ALA A 90 -8.49 10.68 -5.02
C ALA A 90 -7.81 9.31 -5.13
N ALA A 91 -6.69 9.09 -4.43
CA ALA A 91 -5.99 7.82 -4.40
C ALA A 91 -6.83 6.71 -3.75
N LYS A 92 -7.53 7.01 -2.64
CA LYS A 92 -8.46 6.06 -2.02
C LYS A 92 -9.63 5.73 -2.94
N GLN A 93 -10.18 6.73 -3.62
CA GLN A 93 -11.26 6.52 -4.57
C GLN A 93 -10.80 5.69 -5.75
N ALA A 94 -9.63 6.00 -6.34
CA ALA A 94 -9.06 5.22 -7.44
C ALA A 94 -8.77 3.77 -7.04
N ALA A 95 -8.20 3.53 -5.85
CA ALA A 95 -7.95 2.18 -5.36
C ALA A 95 -9.25 1.40 -5.11
N PHE A 96 -10.28 2.07 -4.58
CA PHE A 96 -11.60 1.48 -4.40
C PHE A 96 -12.23 1.15 -5.76
N ASP A 97 -12.22 2.09 -6.69
CA ASP A 97 -12.79 1.92 -8.02
C ASP A 97 -12.03 0.86 -8.82
N GLU A 98 -10.71 0.73 -8.71
CA GLU A 98 -9.93 -0.33 -9.36
C GLU A 98 -10.25 -1.71 -8.79
N ALA A 99 -10.33 -1.84 -7.46
CA ALA A 99 -10.71 -3.08 -6.80
C ALA A 99 -12.15 -3.49 -7.15
N HIS A 100 -13.07 -2.52 -7.22
CA HIS A 100 -14.46 -2.74 -7.59
C HIS A 100 -14.69 -2.82 -9.10
N ARG A 101 -13.80 -2.29 -9.92
CA ARG A 101 -13.88 -2.35 -11.39
C ARG A 101 -13.75 -3.78 -11.87
N LEU A 102 -12.78 -4.53 -11.35
CA LEU A 102 -12.65 -5.96 -11.67
C LEU A 102 -13.81 -6.77 -11.11
N ARG A 103 -14.27 -6.45 -9.89
CA ARG A 103 -15.45 -7.09 -9.30
C ARG A 103 -16.73 -6.86 -10.13
N ASN A 104 -16.92 -5.66 -10.66
CA ASN A 104 -18.10 -5.31 -11.45
C ASN A 104 -18.02 -5.88 -12.87
N GLN A 105 -16.81 -6.08 -13.42
CA GLN A 105 -16.63 -6.68 -14.75
C GLN A 105 -16.99 -8.17 -14.81
N PHE A 106 -16.74 -8.91 -13.73
CA PHE A 106 -17.00 -10.35 -13.65
C PHE A 106 -18.12 -10.66 -12.66
N ARG A 107 -19.15 -9.82 -12.65
CA ARG A 107 -20.39 -10.10 -11.93
C ARG A 107 -21.28 -11.02 -12.78
N ALA A 108 -22.00 -11.92 -12.14
CA ALA A 108 -23.10 -12.60 -12.81
C ALA A 108 -24.11 -11.54 -13.30
N LEU A 109 -24.65 -11.73 -14.51
CA LEU A 109 -25.76 -10.89 -14.97
C LEU A 109 -26.96 -11.17 -14.07
N ASP A 110 -27.65 -10.12 -13.63
CA ASP A 110 -28.92 -10.29 -12.95
C ASP A 110 -30.01 -10.62 -13.98
N ASP A 111 -31.13 -11.19 -13.51
CA ASP A 111 -32.23 -11.62 -14.38
C ASP A 111 -32.74 -10.45 -15.27
N ASP A 112 -32.87 -9.25 -14.71
CA ASP A 112 -33.26 -8.03 -15.45
C ASP A 112 -32.29 -7.69 -16.60
N GLU A 113 -30.99 -7.94 -16.41
CA GLU A 113 -29.97 -7.65 -17.42
C GLU A 113 -29.92 -8.70 -18.52
N VAL A 114 -30.26 -9.94 -18.21
CA VAL A 114 -30.46 -11.01 -19.21
C VAL A 114 -31.64 -10.63 -20.10
N ASP A 115 -32.77 -10.26 -19.51
CA ASP A 115 -33.98 -9.84 -20.23
C ASP A 115 -33.69 -8.65 -21.15
N PHE A 116 -32.97 -7.63 -20.66
CA PHE A 116 -32.54 -6.50 -21.48
C PHE A 116 -31.70 -6.94 -22.70
N LEU A 117 -30.78 -7.88 -22.53
CA LEU A 117 -29.98 -8.37 -23.66
C LEU A 117 -30.81 -9.16 -24.67
N GLU A 118 -31.85 -9.86 -24.23
CA GLU A 118 -32.82 -10.50 -25.12
C GLU A 118 -33.64 -9.46 -25.89
N GLU A 119 -34.12 -8.42 -25.23
CA GLU A 119 -34.81 -7.29 -25.87
C GLU A 119 -33.93 -6.61 -26.92
N VAL A 120 -32.65 -6.35 -26.60
CA VAL A 120 -31.69 -5.74 -27.54
C VAL A 120 -31.45 -6.65 -28.75
N ARG A 121 -31.32 -7.96 -28.55
CA ARG A 121 -31.18 -8.93 -29.65
C ARG A 121 -32.45 -8.98 -30.49
N GLU A 122 -33.62 -8.97 -29.87
CA GLU A 122 -34.88 -8.95 -30.57
C GLU A 122 -35.06 -7.68 -31.39
N LYS A 123 -34.76 -6.52 -30.80
CA LYS A 123 -34.78 -5.23 -31.49
C LYS A 123 -33.87 -5.22 -32.71
N LYS A 124 -32.63 -5.68 -32.59
CA LYS A 124 -31.71 -5.82 -33.75
C LYS A 124 -32.30 -6.71 -34.84
N ARG A 125 -32.88 -7.86 -34.49
CA ARG A 125 -33.54 -8.75 -35.47
C ARG A 125 -34.72 -8.07 -36.15
N ARG A 126 -35.52 -7.30 -35.41
CA ARG A 126 -36.66 -6.54 -35.96
C ARG A 126 -36.18 -5.46 -36.93
N GLU A 127 -35.19 -4.66 -36.54
CA GLU A 127 -34.58 -3.63 -37.39
C GLU A 127 -33.98 -4.23 -38.66
N GLU A 128 -33.25 -5.35 -38.57
CA GLU A 128 -32.73 -6.05 -39.74
C GLU A 128 -33.84 -6.62 -40.64
N ALA A 129 -34.92 -7.15 -40.05
CA ALA A 129 -36.05 -7.66 -40.83
C ALA A 129 -36.81 -6.52 -41.53
N GLU A 130 -36.97 -5.37 -40.88
CA GLU A 130 -37.56 -4.17 -41.47
C GLU A 130 -36.69 -3.64 -42.61
N ALA A 131 -35.38 -3.51 -42.40
CA ALA A 131 -34.44 -3.12 -43.44
C ALA A 131 -34.47 -4.08 -44.65
N ARG A 132 -34.53 -5.40 -44.41
CA ARG A 132 -34.68 -6.39 -45.49
C ARG A 132 -35.99 -6.22 -46.26
N ARG A 133 -37.10 -5.96 -45.57
CA ARG A 133 -38.41 -5.70 -46.19
C ARG A 133 -38.41 -4.43 -47.02
N GLU A 134 -37.76 -3.37 -46.55
CA GLU A 134 -37.61 -2.12 -47.30
C GLU A 134 -36.78 -2.33 -48.57
N VAL A 135 -35.69 -3.08 -48.49
CA VAL A 135 -34.88 -3.46 -49.65
C VAL A 135 -35.69 -4.28 -50.64
N GLU A 136 -36.45 -5.27 -50.18
CA GLU A 136 -37.31 -6.09 -51.03
C GLU A 136 -38.37 -5.26 -51.75
N ARG A 137 -39.07 -4.36 -51.03
CA ARG A 137 -40.03 -3.43 -51.63
C ARG A 137 -39.37 -2.53 -52.68
N GLY A 138 -38.19 -1.98 -52.39
CA GLY A 138 -37.43 -1.17 -53.35
C GLY A 138 -37.06 -1.95 -54.61
N LEU A 139 -36.66 -3.22 -54.46
CA LEU A 139 -36.35 -4.11 -55.58
C LEU A 139 -37.60 -4.46 -56.41
N GLU A 140 -38.73 -4.71 -55.77
CA GLU A 140 -40.02 -4.96 -56.46
C GLU A 140 -40.46 -3.73 -57.26
N GLU A 141 -40.38 -2.54 -56.68
CA GLU A 141 -40.71 -1.30 -57.39
C GLU A 141 -39.80 -1.07 -58.59
N PHE A 142 -38.49 -1.33 -58.44
CA PHE A 142 -37.53 -1.27 -59.53
C PHE A 142 -37.88 -2.27 -60.63
N ARG A 143 -38.14 -3.54 -60.29
CA ARG A 143 -38.55 -4.58 -61.25
C ARG A 143 -39.83 -4.20 -61.98
N ARG A 144 -40.82 -3.65 -61.29
CA ARG A 144 -42.08 -3.18 -61.89
C ARG A 144 -41.85 -2.04 -62.87
N ARG A 145 -41.02 -1.06 -62.52
CA ARG A 145 -40.66 0.05 -63.44
C ARG A 145 -39.87 -0.46 -64.64
N ALA A 146 -38.93 -1.39 -64.44
CA ALA A 146 -38.16 -1.99 -65.52
C ALA A 146 -39.03 -2.85 -66.48
N ALA A 147 -40.02 -3.58 -65.95
CA ALA A 147 -40.96 -4.37 -66.75
C ALA A 147 -42.05 -3.54 -67.45
N GLY A 148 -42.33 -2.32 -66.97
CA GLY A 148 -43.29 -1.39 -67.56
C GLY A 148 -42.71 -0.46 -68.64
N VAL A 149 -41.46 -0.65 -69.04
CA VAL A 149 -40.81 0.07 -70.15
C VAL A 149 -40.64 -0.91 -71.31
N PHE A 150 -41.70 -1.08 -72.10
CA PHE A 150 -41.67 -1.60 -73.48
C PHE A 150 -42.92 -1.14 -74.23
#